data_AF-A0A9D9FH90-F1
#
_entry.id   AF-A0A9D9FH90-F1
#
_cell.length_a   1.000
_cell.length_b   1.000
_cell.length_c   1.000
_cell.angle_alpha   90.00
_cell.angle_beta   90.00
_cell.angle_gamma   90.00
#
_symmetry.space_group_name_H-M   'P 1'
#
loop_
_entity.id
_entity.type
_entity.pdbx_description
1 polymer ?
#
loop_
_entity_poly.entity_id
_entity_poly.type
_entity_poly.pdbx_seq_one_letter_code
_entity_poly.pdbx_strand_id
1 'polypeptide(L)'
;MARTSARILLETARTWLQTRWRASRLVSRRAIEQHRERQLGRFLKEVAPRAEAFRDLAGQPLEDFPRMDKARLMAGFHRYNRFGIRAEDAWAAMARGETLHGCHVGASTGTSGNRGLYLVNPMERARWLGVMLAKTGIDILRTRQRVAILLPTNSQLYETANESGRLRLVFFDLNEGVAAHAEALSSFDPTVLVATPHVLSLLAEMDIALNPEVIFSGAEVLDPTDRRTIETRFQRTVREIYMATEGLFAVACSHGRLHLTEDMMAFEWDSQPDLPGLLAPVITDFSRTSQMMVRYQMNDLLRLADTPCPCGSALQAVDEIVGRRDDIFDLPGTVGRIPVTPDIIRNAIIRTSPRIEDFRVTQTGAAEIALVLPEDCADLTGDAAQALNTLFARLGANADITAHAAPLVSPQTRKLRRVVREWRGPA
;
A
#
# COMPACT_ATOMS: atom_id res chain seq x y z
N MET A 1 21.90 22.52 -11.48
CA MET A 1 21.93 21.18 -10.85
C MET A 1 22.38 21.25 -9.39
N ALA A 2 23.62 21.65 -9.05
CA ALA A 2 24.12 21.64 -7.65
C ALA A 2 23.27 22.44 -6.62
N ARG A 3 22.76 23.64 -6.98
CA ARG A 3 21.90 24.44 -6.08
C ARG A 3 20.52 23.80 -5.84
N THR A 4 20.00 23.03 -6.80
CA THR A 4 18.71 22.35 -6.70
C THR A 4 18.82 21.13 -5.77
N SER A 5 19.89 20.34 -5.93
CA SER A 5 20.19 19.19 -5.06
C SER A 5 20.43 19.60 -3.60
N ALA A 6 21.14 20.71 -3.36
CA ALA A 6 21.32 21.22 -1.99
C ALA A 6 20.00 21.58 -1.29
N ARG A 7 19.03 22.16 -2.03
CA ARG A 7 17.71 22.50 -1.47
C ARG A 7 16.87 21.25 -1.19
N ILE A 8 16.95 20.26 -2.07
CA ILE A 8 16.26 18.98 -1.91
C ILE A 8 16.80 18.23 -0.68
N LEU A 9 18.12 18.13 -0.54
CA LEU A 9 18.77 17.54 0.63
C LEU A 9 18.39 18.26 1.94
N LEU A 10 18.40 19.59 1.92
CA LEU A 10 18.02 20.40 3.07
C LEU A 10 16.57 20.14 3.48
N GLU A 11 15.63 20.05 2.52
CA GLU A 11 14.23 19.76 2.83
C GLU A 11 14.05 18.34 3.35
N THR A 12 14.73 17.35 2.76
CA THR A 12 14.72 15.97 3.25
C THR A 12 15.20 15.90 4.70
N ALA A 13 16.34 16.51 5.02
CA ALA A 13 16.91 16.53 6.36
C ALA A 13 16.02 17.30 7.36
N ARG A 14 15.50 18.46 6.95
CA ARG A 14 14.55 19.26 7.74
C ARG A 14 13.31 18.44 8.07
N THR A 15 12.74 17.76 7.08
CA THR A 15 11.51 16.98 7.27
C THR A 15 11.77 15.78 8.16
N TRP A 16 12.89 15.08 7.95
CA TRP A 16 13.32 13.98 8.82
C TRP A 16 13.41 14.43 10.29
N LEU A 17 14.10 15.55 10.56
CA LEU A 17 14.20 16.13 11.90
C LEU A 17 12.82 16.49 12.48
N GLN A 18 11.97 17.15 11.68
CA GLN A 18 10.64 17.54 12.11
C GLN A 18 9.75 16.34 12.43
N THR A 19 9.81 15.27 11.63
CA THR A 19 9.04 14.04 11.87
C THR A 19 9.53 13.35 13.13
N ARG A 20 10.84 13.27 13.36
CA ARG A 20 11.39 12.72 14.62
C ARG A 20 11.04 13.56 15.84
N TRP A 21 11.09 14.89 15.72
CA TRP A 21 10.68 15.80 16.77
C TRP A 21 9.18 15.70 17.07
N ARG A 22 8.34 15.56 16.03
CA ARG A 22 6.90 15.31 16.21
C ARG A 22 6.67 13.99 16.93
N ALA A 23 7.37 12.92 16.55
CA ALA A 23 7.25 11.63 17.22
C ALA A 23 7.58 11.69 18.73
N SER A 24 8.48 12.57 19.17
CA SER A 24 8.77 12.77 20.60
C SER A 24 7.80 13.72 21.32
N ARG A 25 6.96 14.46 20.60
CA ARG A 25 5.97 15.39 21.15
C ARG A 25 4.54 14.84 21.12
N LEU A 26 4.21 14.07 20.09
CA LEU A 26 2.90 13.47 19.85
C LEU A 26 2.79 12.12 20.57
N VAL A 27 2.93 12.17 21.90
CA VAL A 27 3.01 10.98 22.78
C VAL A 27 1.65 10.57 23.36
N SER A 28 0.57 11.21 22.94
CA SER A 28 -0.80 10.87 23.35
C SER A 28 -1.78 11.07 22.19
N ARG A 29 -2.92 10.34 22.25
CA ARG A 29 -4.01 10.47 21.27
C ARG A 29 -4.48 11.92 21.13
N ARG A 30 -4.71 12.60 22.25
CA ARG A 30 -5.08 14.02 22.28
C ARG A 30 -4.04 14.92 21.59
N ALA A 31 -2.74 14.67 21.78
CA ALA A 31 -1.71 15.46 21.12
C ALA A 31 -1.73 15.27 19.60
N ILE A 32 -1.94 14.04 19.13
CA ILE A 32 -2.09 13.71 17.71
C ILE A 32 -3.31 14.39 17.12
N GLU A 33 -4.47 14.29 17.78
CA GLU A 33 -5.72 14.90 17.33
C GLU A 33 -5.59 16.42 17.21
N GLN A 34 -5.03 17.09 18.22
CA GLN A 34 -4.80 18.54 18.16
C GLN A 34 -3.81 18.95 17.06
N HIS A 35 -2.76 18.15 16.84
CA HIS A 35 -1.83 18.40 15.73
C HIS A 35 -2.53 18.25 14.39
N ARG A 36 -3.27 17.16 14.20
CA ARG A 36 -4.06 16.86 13.01
C ARG A 36 -5.06 17.97 12.71
N GLU A 37 -5.86 18.39 13.69
CA GLU A 37 -6.86 19.46 13.56
C GLU A 37 -6.20 20.78 13.12
N ARG A 38 -5.07 21.16 13.73
CA ARG A 38 -4.35 22.38 13.36
C ARG A 38 -3.80 22.31 11.93
N GLN A 39 -3.17 21.19 11.55
CA GLN A 39 -2.59 21.04 10.20
C GLN A 39 -3.70 20.94 9.13
N LEU A 40 -4.73 20.16 9.40
CA LEU A 40 -5.89 20.01 8.53
C LEU A 40 -6.61 21.35 8.34
N GLY A 41 -6.91 22.07 9.42
CA GLY A 41 -7.57 23.39 9.34
C GLY A 41 -6.76 24.39 8.51
N ARG A 42 -5.43 24.41 8.68
CA ARG A 42 -4.55 25.21 7.82
C ARG A 42 -4.63 24.78 6.36
N PHE A 43 -4.59 23.48 6.09
CA PHE A 43 -4.68 22.93 4.73
C PHE A 43 -6.01 23.28 4.05
N LEU A 44 -7.15 23.09 4.73
CA LEU A 44 -8.48 23.41 4.21
C LEU A 44 -8.67 24.92 3.96
N LYS A 45 -7.98 25.76 4.75
CA LYS A 45 -8.01 27.22 4.58
C LYS A 45 -7.08 27.74 3.47
N GLU A 46 -5.85 27.23 3.38
CA GLU A 46 -4.77 27.86 2.60
C GLU A 46 -4.35 27.09 1.35
N VAL A 47 -4.55 25.76 1.34
CA VAL A 47 -3.95 24.85 0.35
C VAL A 47 -5.02 24.19 -0.52
N ALA A 48 -6.01 23.53 0.07
CA ALA A 48 -7.10 22.89 -0.68
C ALA A 48 -7.78 23.85 -1.69
N PRO A 49 -8.09 25.11 -1.35
CA PRO A 49 -8.77 26.06 -2.26
C PRO A 49 -7.95 26.46 -3.49
N ARG A 50 -6.67 26.09 -3.56
CA ARG A 50 -5.84 26.30 -4.76
C ARG A 50 -6.25 25.38 -5.90
N ALA A 51 -6.91 24.26 -5.60
CA ALA A 51 -7.56 23.42 -6.60
C ALA A 51 -8.99 23.93 -6.83
N GLU A 52 -9.42 23.96 -8.10
CA GLU A 52 -10.73 24.47 -8.50
C GLU A 52 -11.89 23.79 -7.74
N ALA A 53 -11.82 22.48 -7.53
CA ALA A 53 -12.86 21.69 -6.86
C ALA A 53 -13.15 22.13 -5.42
N PHE A 54 -12.25 22.87 -4.79
CA PHE A 54 -12.30 23.23 -3.37
C PHE A 54 -12.24 24.74 -3.12
N ARG A 55 -12.26 25.56 -4.18
CA ARG A 55 -12.07 27.01 -4.09
C ARG A 55 -13.10 27.69 -3.18
N ASP A 56 -14.37 27.30 -3.34
CA ASP A 56 -15.50 27.88 -2.62
C ASP A 56 -15.69 27.28 -1.22
N LEU A 57 -14.85 26.31 -0.84
CA LEU A 57 -14.87 25.62 0.45
C LEU A 57 -13.75 26.10 1.38
N ALA A 58 -13.10 27.23 1.05
CA ALA A 58 -11.97 27.74 1.82
C ALA A 58 -12.32 27.97 3.30
N GLY A 59 -11.66 27.20 4.18
CA GLY A 59 -11.86 27.28 5.63
C GLY A 59 -13.16 26.66 6.15
N GLN A 60 -13.97 26.05 5.28
CA GLN A 60 -15.12 25.24 5.70
C GLN A 60 -14.64 23.98 6.44
N PRO A 61 -15.47 23.38 7.31
CA PRO A 61 -15.14 22.14 7.98
C PRO A 61 -15.01 20.97 6.98
N LEU A 62 -14.27 19.92 7.34
CA LEU A 62 -13.91 18.84 6.41
C LEU A 62 -15.16 18.14 5.84
N GLU A 63 -16.20 17.96 6.65
CA GLU A 63 -17.46 17.32 6.28
C GLU A 63 -18.18 17.96 5.09
N ASP A 64 -17.99 19.27 4.86
CA ASP A 64 -18.56 20.01 3.73
C ASP A 64 -17.82 19.74 2.42
N PHE A 65 -16.60 19.19 2.49
CA PHE A 65 -15.85 18.80 1.30
C PHE A 65 -16.45 17.54 0.69
N PRO A 66 -16.61 17.49 -0.65
CA PRO A 66 -17.19 16.33 -1.31
C PRO A 66 -16.22 15.15 -1.21
N ARG A 67 -16.77 13.97 -0.92
CA ARG A 67 -16.04 12.72 -1.08
C ARG A 67 -15.65 12.52 -2.54
N MET A 68 -14.45 11.97 -2.75
CA MET A 68 -13.93 11.66 -4.07
C MET A 68 -13.38 10.24 -4.12
N ASP A 69 -13.38 9.67 -5.30
CA ASP A 69 -12.74 8.40 -5.59
C ASP A 69 -11.88 8.56 -6.86
N LYS A 70 -11.29 7.45 -7.30
CA LYS A 70 -10.50 7.42 -8.53
C LYS A 70 -11.29 7.87 -9.76
N ALA A 71 -12.54 7.44 -9.89
CA ALA A 71 -13.35 7.75 -11.07
C ALA A 71 -13.63 9.26 -11.15
N ARG A 72 -14.04 9.86 -10.03
CA ARG A 72 -14.28 11.30 -9.91
C ARG A 72 -13.01 12.12 -10.09
N LEU A 73 -11.89 11.69 -9.50
CA LEU A 73 -10.59 12.33 -9.69
C LEU A 73 -10.20 12.34 -11.17
N MET A 74 -10.31 11.21 -11.86
CA MET A 74 -9.90 11.10 -13.26
C MET A 74 -10.85 11.86 -14.21
N ALA A 75 -12.16 11.82 -13.96
CA ALA A 75 -13.15 12.57 -14.73
C ALA A 75 -12.93 14.09 -14.66
N GLY A 76 -12.36 14.59 -13.56
CA GLY A 76 -12.13 16.01 -13.31
C GLY A 76 -10.69 16.35 -12.94
N PHE A 77 -9.68 15.68 -13.50
CA PHE A 77 -8.29 15.77 -13.01
C PHE A 77 -7.76 17.20 -12.83
N HIS A 78 -8.07 18.09 -13.78
CA HIS A 78 -7.71 19.52 -13.72
C HIS A 78 -8.27 20.25 -12.49
N ARG A 79 -9.44 19.83 -12.01
CA ARG A 79 -10.13 20.45 -10.88
C ARG A 79 -9.47 20.13 -9.54
N TYR A 80 -8.73 19.02 -9.47
CA TYR A 80 -8.10 18.51 -8.25
C TYR A 80 -6.60 18.81 -8.15
N ASN A 81 -6.04 19.55 -9.10
CA ASN A 81 -4.66 20.03 -9.02
C ASN A 81 -4.59 21.54 -9.12
N ARG A 82 -3.60 22.13 -8.45
CA ARG A 82 -3.47 23.59 -8.32
C ARG A 82 -3.10 24.32 -9.62
N PHE A 83 -2.78 23.56 -10.67
CA PHE A 83 -2.28 24.09 -11.94
C PHE A 83 -3.32 24.02 -13.05
N GLY A 84 -4.47 23.37 -12.82
CA GLY A 84 -5.47 23.14 -13.86
C GLY A 84 -5.00 22.18 -14.95
N ILE A 85 -3.99 21.34 -14.70
CA ILE A 85 -3.46 20.39 -15.69
C ILE A 85 -4.53 19.37 -16.02
N ARG A 86 -4.87 19.21 -17.31
CA ARG A 86 -5.85 18.22 -17.77
C ARG A 86 -5.23 16.82 -17.81
N ALA A 87 -6.06 15.79 -17.73
CA ALA A 87 -5.59 14.41 -17.78
C ALA A 87 -4.85 14.11 -19.11
N GLU A 88 -5.36 14.63 -20.23
CA GLU A 88 -4.76 14.50 -21.57
C GLU A 88 -3.33 15.04 -21.60
N ASP A 89 -3.12 16.26 -21.08
CA ASP A 89 -1.79 16.90 -21.02
C ASP A 89 -0.83 16.11 -20.13
N ALA A 90 -1.33 15.63 -18.98
CA ALA A 90 -0.57 14.81 -18.05
C ALA A 90 -0.14 13.47 -18.67
N TRP A 91 -1.03 12.76 -19.36
CA TRP A 91 -0.68 11.54 -20.09
C TRP A 91 0.35 11.80 -21.18
N ALA A 92 0.18 12.88 -21.95
CA ALA A 92 1.09 13.24 -23.01
C ALA A 92 2.49 13.60 -22.48
N ALA A 93 2.56 14.36 -21.38
CA ALA A 93 3.82 14.68 -20.71
C ALA A 93 4.51 13.44 -20.14
N MET A 94 3.75 12.54 -19.50
CA MET A 94 4.29 11.27 -18.97
C MET A 94 4.88 10.40 -20.10
N ALA A 95 4.20 10.31 -21.24
CA ALA A 95 4.70 9.57 -22.41
C ALA A 95 5.99 10.16 -23.00
N ARG A 96 6.19 11.48 -22.87
CA ARG A 96 7.42 12.17 -23.31
C ARG A 96 8.50 12.25 -22.23
N GLY A 97 8.23 11.79 -21.01
CA GLY A 97 9.14 11.95 -19.87
C GLY A 97 9.32 13.41 -19.43
N GLU A 98 8.32 14.25 -19.66
CA GLU A 98 8.35 15.68 -19.36
C GLU A 98 7.74 16.01 -17.99
N THR A 99 8.15 17.15 -17.44
CA THR A 99 7.52 17.72 -16.24
C THR A 99 6.53 18.81 -16.62
N LEU A 100 5.46 18.96 -15.85
CA LEU A 100 4.46 20.01 -16.03
C LEU A 100 4.46 20.92 -14.80
N HIS A 101 4.69 22.23 -15.00
CA HIS A 101 4.81 23.21 -13.90
C HIS A 101 5.83 22.78 -12.82
N GLY A 102 6.92 22.14 -13.24
CA GLY A 102 7.94 21.59 -12.33
C GLY A 102 7.48 20.37 -11.52
N CYS A 103 6.33 19.77 -11.85
CA CYS A 103 5.84 18.53 -11.27
C CYS A 103 6.15 17.34 -12.17
N HIS A 104 6.61 16.26 -11.57
CA HIS A 104 6.64 14.96 -12.23
C HIS A 104 5.21 14.43 -12.37
N VAL A 105 4.91 13.87 -13.53
CA VAL A 105 3.65 13.18 -13.81
C VAL A 105 3.90 11.69 -13.78
N GLY A 106 3.12 10.96 -13.00
CA GLY A 106 3.15 9.49 -13.02
C GLY A 106 1.76 8.91 -13.02
N ALA A 107 1.69 7.58 -13.12
CA ALA A 107 0.43 6.88 -13.08
C ALA A 107 0.54 5.58 -12.27
N SER A 108 -0.54 5.22 -11.58
CA SER A 108 -0.64 3.97 -10.83
C SER A 108 -0.53 2.75 -11.75
N THR A 109 -0.15 1.61 -11.17
CA THR A 109 0.08 0.34 -11.87
C THR A 109 -1.20 -0.43 -12.19
N GLY A 110 -2.37 0.22 -12.13
CA GLY A 110 -3.70 -0.38 -11.95
C GLY A 110 -3.97 -1.72 -12.64
N THR A 111 -4.54 -2.67 -11.89
CA THR A 111 -4.93 -4.02 -12.32
C THR A 111 -6.25 -4.11 -13.11
N SER A 112 -6.83 -2.97 -13.52
CA SER A 112 -8.18 -2.91 -14.12
C SER A 112 -8.30 -2.00 -15.36
N GLY A 113 -7.24 -1.88 -16.17
CA GLY A 113 -7.27 -1.11 -17.44
C GLY A 113 -7.29 0.42 -17.30
N ASN A 114 -7.76 0.96 -16.17
CA ASN A 114 -7.73 2.40 -15.89
C ASN A 114 -6.60 2.74 -14.91
N ARG A 115 -5.47 3.26 -15.39
CA ARG A 115 -4.39 3.80 -14.53
C ARG A 115 -4.80 5.18 -13.97
N GLY A 116 -4.46 5.47 -12.72
CA GLY A 116 -4.76 6.77 -12.08
C GLY A 116 -3.55 7.70 -12.16
N LEU A 117 -3.74 8.92 -12.65
CA LEU A 117 -2.68 9.94 -12.75
C LEU A 117 -2.35 10.56 -11.38
N TYR A 118 -1.08 10.94 -11.22
CA TYR A 118 -0.65 11.79 -10.12
C TYR A 118 0.40 12.82 -10.52
N LEU A 119 0.38 13.94 -9.80
CA LEU A 119 1.35 15.02 -9.85
C LEU A 119 2.09 15.10 -8.53
N VAL A 120 3.41 15.21 -8.62
CA VAL A 120 4.26 15.40 -7.45
C VAL A 120 5.39 16.35 -7.79
N ASN A 121 5.59 17.38 -6.98
CA ASN A 121 6.72 18.28 -7.15
C ASN A 121 7.97 17.76 -6.40
N PRO A 122 9.19 18.18 -6.79
CA PRO A 122 10.43 17.74 -6.16
C PRO A 122 10.50 17.99 -4.65
N MET A 123 9.87 19.06 -4.14
CA MET A 123 9.88 19.38 -2.72
C MET A 123 8.97 18.45 -1.91
N GLU A 124 7.83 18.06 -2.47
CA GLU A 124 6.95 17.03 -1.89
C GLU A 124 7.67 15.69 -1.83
N ARG A 125 8.40 15.31 -2.88
CA ARG A 125 9.23 14.11 -2.88
C ARG A 125 10.31 14.15 -1.79
N ALA A 126 11.00 15.29 -1.63
CA ALA A 126 12.01 15.47 -0.59
C ALA A 126 11.40 15.33 0.82
N ARG A 127 10.25 15.96 1.06
CA ARG A 127 9.51 15.79 2.32
C ARG A 127 9.13 14.34 2.56
N TRP A 128 8.56 13.70 1.55
CA TRP A 128 8.12 12.31 1.65
C TRP A 128 9.28 11.36 1.96
N LEU A 129 10.43 11.53 1.30
CA LEU A 129 11.66 10.81 1.63
C LEU A 129 12.09 11.06 3.08
N GLY A 130 12.11 12.31 3.54
CA GLY A 130 12.45 12.64 4.92
C GLY A 130 11.52 11.99 5.95
N VAL A 131 10.22 11.96 5.66
CA VAL A 131 9.22 11.26 6.48
C VAL A 131 9.47 9.75 6.47
N MET A 132 9.66 9.15 5.29
CA MET A 132 9.92 7.72 5.17
C MET A 132 11.13 7.33 5.99
N LEU A 133 12.27 8.01 5.81
CA LEU A 133 13.50 7.76 6.57
C LEU A 133 13.29 7.92 8.09
N ALA A 134 12.46 8.87 8.52
CA ALA A 134 12.18 9.08 9.94
C ALA A 134 11.30 7.98 10.54
N LYS A 135 10.26 7.55 9.81
CA LYS A 135 9.26 6.57 10.28
C LYS A 135 9.72 5.12 10.12
N THR A 136 10.50 4.80 9.10
CA THR A 136 11.11 3.46 8.94
C THR A 136 12.16 3.19 10.01
N GLY A 137 12.77 4.24 10.58
CA GLY A 137 13.77 4.12 11.64
C GLY A 137 15.10 3.56 11.14
N ILE A 138 15.34 3.59 9.83
CA ILE A 138 16.64 3.23 9.23
C ILE A 138 17.70 4.22 9.73
N ASP A 139 18.82 3.73 10.26
CA ASP A 139 19.89 4.59 10.79
C ASP A 139 20.77 5.13 9.66
N ILE A 140 20.42 6.32 9.17
CA ILE A 140 21.23 7.08 8.20
C ILE A 140 22.30 7.97 8.86
N LEU A 141 22.31 8.05 10.20
CA LEU A 141 23.26 8.89 10.95
C LEU A 141 24.54 8.15 11.29
N ARG A 142 24.46 6.85 11.54
CA ARG A 142 25.63 6.02 11.90
C ARG A 142 26.11 5.16 10.76
N THR A 143 25.20 4.60 9.96
CA THR A 143 25.56 3.64 8.89
C THR A 143 25.21 4.21 7.52
N ARG A 144 26.00 3.82 6.52
CA ARG A 144 25.64 4.06 5.12
C ARG A 144 24.62 3.01 4.70
N GLN A 145 23.53 3.46 4.12
CA GLN A 145 22.38 2.60 3.81
C GLN A 145 22.34 2.31 2.31
N ARG A 146 22.19 1.04 1.97
CA ARG A 146 22.04 0.52 0.61
C ARG A 146 20.63 -0.04 0.48
N VAL A 147 19.73 0.74 -0.12
CA VAL A 147 18.30 0.43 -0.24
C VAL A 147 18.04 -0.18 -1.61
N ALA A 148 17.68 -1.46 -1.65
CA ALA A 148 17.17 -2.11 -2.85
C ALA A 148 15.64 -2.02 -2.86
N ILE A 149 15.09 -1.50 -3.95
CA ILE A 149 13.64 -1.45 -4.19
C ILE A 149 13.32 -2.33 -5.39
N LEU A 150 12.48 -3.35 -5.21
CA LEU A 150 12.02 -4.26 -6.24
C LEU A 150 10.50 -4.19 -6.35
N LEU A 151 9.99 -3.37 -7.26
CA LEU A 151 8.56 -3.18 -7.49
C LEU A 151 8.25 -3.16 -9.00
N PRO A 152 7.01 -3.47 -9.44
CA PRO A 152 6.64 -3.58 -10.86
C PRO A 152 6.83 -2.34 -11.75
N THR A 153 6.92 -1.14 -11.15
CA THR A 153 7.12 0.07 -11.95
C THR A 153 8.09 1.00 -11.26
N ASN A 154 9.11 1.39 -12.01
CA ASN A 154 9.96 2.49 -11.64
C ASN A 154 9.11 3.75 -11.54
N SER A 155 9.19 4.39 -10.38
CA SER A 155 8.74 5.77 -10.26
C SER A 155 9.99 6.57 -9.96
N GLN A 156 10.27 7.60 -10.78
CA GLN A 156 11.33 8.59 -10.52
C GLN A 156 11.18 9.29 -9.17
N LEU A 157 10.13 8.96 -8.41
CA LEU A 157 9.92 9.28 -7.01
C LEU A 157 11.18 9.14 -6.14
N TYR A 158 12.06 8.17 -6.39
CA TYR A 158 13.15 7.82 -5.46
C TYR A 158 14.56 8.30 -5.84
N GLU A 159 14.79 8.83 -7.05
CA GLU A 159 16.14 9.23 -7.50
C GLU A 159 16.80 10.30 -6.60
N THR A 160 15.98 11.11 -5.94
CA THR A 160 16.40 12.15 -4.97
C THR A 160 17.18 11.58 -3.78
N ALA A 161 16.99 10.31 -3.43
CA ALA A 161 17.66 9.68 -2.30
C ALA A 161 19.20 9.59 -2.48
N ASN A 162 19.68 9.53 -3.73
CA ASN A 162 21.09 9.33 -4.06
C ASN A 162 21.97 10.58 -3.93
N GLU A 163 21.39 11.73 -3.56
CA GLU A 163 22.15 12.97 -3.41
C GLU A 163 22.92 13.03 -2.08
N SER A 164 22.51 12.26 -1.07
CA SER A 164 23.20 12.20 0.22
C SER A 164 24.16 11.02 0.19
N GLY A 165 25.47 11.23 0.26
CA GLY A 165 26.47 10.13 0.18
C GLY A 165 26.40 9.05 1.29
N ARG A 166 25.36 9.09 2.14
CA ARG A 166 25.02 8.09 3.16
C ARG A 166 23.85 7.18 2.77
N LEU A 167 23.14 7.47 1.70
CA LEU A 167 22.02 6.69 1.21
C LEU A 167 22.25 6.40 -0.27
N ARG A 168 22.31 5.12 -0.61
CA ARG A 168 22.33 4.65 -2.00
C ARG A 168 21.08 3.82 -2.22
N LEU A 169 20.17 4.33 -3.03
CA LEU A 169 18.93 3.69 -3.43
C LEU A 169 19.07 3.20 -4.86
N VAL A 170 18.79 1.92 -5.08
CA VAL A 170 18.77 1.29 -6.39
C VAL A 170 17.41 0.64 -6.60
N PHE A 171 16.79 0.96 -7.73
CA PHE A 171 15.58 0.30 -8.19
C PHE A 171 15.97 -0.86 -9.09
N PHE A 172 15.48 -2.06 -8.81
CA PHE A 172 15.66 -3.23 -9.64
C PHE A 172 14.33 -3.50 -10.35
N ASP A 173 14.32 -3.31 -11.67
CA ASP A 173 13.10 -3.39 -12.47
C ASP A 173 12.66 -4.85 -12.66
N LEU A 174 11.52 -5.19 -12.06
CA LEU A 174 10.97 -6.53 -12.13
C LEU A 174 10.53 -6.98 -13.53
N ASN A 175 10.47 -6.08 -14.51
CA ASN A 175 10.12 -6.44 -15.90
C ASN A 175 11.03 -7.52 -16.50
N GLU A 176 12.30 -7.58 -16.07
CA GLU A 176 13.27 -8.59 -16.50
C GLU A 176 13.20 -9.89 -15.67
N GLY A 177 12.33 -9.92 -14.67
CA GLY A 177 12.21 -10.99 -13.68
C GLY A 177 13.15 -10.82 -12.49
N VAL A 178 12.80 -11.43 -11.35
CA VAL A 178 13.60 -11.32 -10.11
C VAL A 178 14.98 -11.98 -10.30
N ALA A 179 15.03 -13.09 -11.02
CA ALA A 179 16.27 -13.85 -11.25
C ALA A 179 17.33 -13.08 -12.04
N ALA A 180 16.93 -12.21 -12.97
CA ALA A 180 17.85 -11.38 -13.73
C ALA A 180 18.67 -10.42 -12.84
N HIS A 181 18.12 -10.06 -11.67
CA HIS A 181 18.76 -9.14 -10.71
C HIS A 181 19.61 -9.85 -9.66
N ALA A 182 19.68 -11.18 -9.65
CA ALA A 182 20.33 -11.95 -8.58
C ALA A 182 21.79 -11.53 -8.32
N GLU A 183 22.61 -11.50 -9.37
CA GLU A 183 24.04 -11.13 -9.28
C GLU A 183 24.21 -9.66 -8.86
N ALA A 184 23.41 -8.76 -9.44
CA ALA A 184 23.45 -7.34 -9.13
C ALA A 184 23.00 -7.06 -7.68
N LEU A 185 21.97 -7.76 -7.19
CA LEU A 185 21.49 -7.67 -5.81
C LEU A 185 22.54 -8.19 -4.83
N SER A 186 23.14 -9.35 -5.10
CA SER A 186 24.19 -9.91 -4.23
C SER A 186 25.41 -8.99 -4.17
N SER A 187 25.85 -8.46 -5.32
CA SER A 187 26.96 -7.50 -5.38
C SER A 187 26.64 -6.17 -4.70
N PHE A 188 25.36 -5.75 -4.73
CA PHE A 188 24.90 -4.54 -4.07
C PHE A 188 24.80 -4.69 -2.55
N ASP A 189 24.57 -5.93 -2.06
CA ASP A 189 24.48 -6.29 -0.65
C ASP A 189 23.56 -5.33 0.15
N PRO A 190 22.26 -5.27 -0.16
CA PRO A 190 21.37 -4.26 0.41
C PRO A 190 21.28 -4.36 1.93
N THR A 191 21.44 -3.22 2.63
CA THR A 191 21.13 -3.13 4.07
C THR A 191 19.63 -3.01 4.30
N VAL A 192 18.89 -2.50 3.32
CA VAL A 192 17.43 -2.39 3.35
C VAL A 192 16.84 -2.98 2.08
N LEU A 193 15.91 -3.91 2.23
CA LEU A 193 15.20 -4.55 1.14
C LEU A 193 13.73 -4.10 1.15
N VAL A 194 13.23 -3.60 0.01
CA VAL A 194 11.83 -3.18 -0.14
C VAL A 194 11.23 -3.85 -1.37
N ALA A 195 10.22 -4.70 -1.20
CA ALA A 195 9.55 -5.35 -2.31
C ALA A 195 8.11 -5.77 -1.96
N THR A 196 7.39 -6.40 -2.89
CA THR A 196 6.11 -7.04 -2.56
C THR A 196 6.35 -8.32 -1.73
N PRO A 197 5.39 -8.77 -0.90
CA PRO A 197 5.48 -10.04 -0.17
C PRO A 197 5.95 -11.19 -1.05
N HIS A 198 5.33 -11.39 -2.21
CA HIS A 198 5.69 -12.51 -3.09
C HIS A 198 7.12 -12.39 -3.65
N VAL A 199 7.58 -11.18 -4.02
CA VAL A 199 8.95 -10.98 -4.49
C VAL A 199 9.97 -11.23 -3.37
N LEU A 200 9.64 -10.84 -2.12
CA LEU A 200 10.47 -11.17 -0.96
C LEU A 200 10.51 -12.68 -0.72
N SER A 201 9.38 -13.39 -0.87
CA SER A 201 9.33 -14.86 -0.78
C SER A 201 10.20 -15.52 -1.86
N LEU A 202 10.12 -15.06 -3.12
CA LEU A 202 10.99 -15.54 -4.19
C LEU A 202 12.47 -15.33 -3.86
N LEU A 203 12.85 -14.12 -3.42
CA LEU A 203 14.23 -13.84 -3.01
C LEU A 203 14.66 -14.71 -1.82
N ALA A 204 13.73 -15.13 -0.97
CA ALA A 204 14.02 -15.96 0.17
C ALA A 204 14.31 -17.43 -0.22
N GLU A 205 13.67 -17.91 -1.28
CA GLU A 205 13.82 -19.27 -1.82
C GLU A 205 15.04 -19.40 -2.75
N MET A 206 15.48 -18.30 -3.35
CA MET A 206 16.66 -18.29 -4.21
C MET A 206 17.97 -18.47 -3.43
N ASP A 207 18.93 -19.17 -4.05
CA ASP A 207 20.30 -19.29 -3.53
C ASP A 207 21.13 -18.02 -3.81
N ILE A 208 20.76 -16.91 -3.16
CA ILE A 208 21.45 -15.62 -3.25
C ILE A 208 21.93 -15.21 -1.86
N ALA A 209 23.21 -14.80 -1.78
CA ALA A 209 23.77 -14.22 -0.56
C ALA A 209 23.23 -12.80 -0.34
N LEU A 210 22.20 -12.67 0.50
CA LEU A 210 21.61 -11.42 0.96
C LEU A 210 21.51 -11.41 2.49
N ASN A 211 21.88 -10.29 3.11
CA ASN A 211 21.81 -10.10 4.57
C ASN A 211 21.28 -8.70 4.95
N PRO A 212 20.02 -8.37 4.59
CA PRO A 212 19.45 -7.08 4.93
C PRO A 212 19.27 -6.92 6.45
N GLU A 213 19.52 -5.70 6.93
CA GLU A 213 19.24 -5.30 8.31
C GLU A 213 17.75 -5.05 8.52
N VAL A 214 17.08 -4.52 7.48
CA VAL A 214 15.66 -4.16 7.51
C VAL A 214 14.97 -4.61 6.23
N ILE A 215 13.79 -5.21 6.38
CA ILE A 215 12.97 -5.67 5.26
C ILE A 215 11.61 -4.99 5.34
N PHE A 216 11.21 -4.34 4.25
CA PHE A 216 9.89 -3.76 4.08
C PHE A 216 9.10 -4.47 2.98
N SER A 217 7.89 -4.89 3.32
CA SER A 217 6.87 -5.35 2.39
C SER A 217 5.89 -4.22 2.09
N GLY A 218 5.37 -4.18 0.86
CA GLY A 218 4.30 -3.24 0.50
C GLY A 218 3.63 -3.58 -0.82
N ALA A 219 2.65 -2.76 -1.20
CA ALA A 219 1.88 -2.84 -2.44
C ALA A 219 0.97 -4.08 -2.63
N GLU A 220 1.10 -5.12 -1.81
CA GLU A 220 0.20 -6.28 -1.68
C GLU A 220 -0.06 -6.58 -0.19
N VAL A 221 -1.04 -7.44 0.09
CA VAL A 221 -1.28 -7.95 1.45
C VAL A 221 -0.17 -8.93 1.82
N LEU A 222 0.45 -8.74 2.98
CA LEU A 222 1.47 -9.65 3.49
C LEU A 222 0.80 -10.86 4.15
N ASP A 223 0.73 -11.96 3.42
CA ASP A 223 0.09 -13.18 3.90
C ASP A 223 0.94 -13.88 4.98
N PRO A 224 0.33 -14.65 5.91
CA PRO A 224 1.06 -15.37 6.94
C PRO A 224 2.11 -16.35 6.39
N THR A 225 1.86 -16.95 5.23
CA THR A 225 2.81 -17.84 4.55
C THR A 225 4.01 -17.07 4.04
N ASP A 226 3.80 -15.97 3.31
CA ASP A 226 4.88 -15.09 2.84
C ASP A 226 5.72 -14.58 4.02
N ARG A 227 5.06 -14.09 5.09
CA ARG A 227 5.76 -13.67 6.31
C ARG A 227 6.66 -14.77 6.85
N ARG A 228 6.15 -15.99 6.99
CA ARG A 228 6.92 -17.13 7.50
C ARG A 228 8.14 -17.40 6.62
N THR A 229 7.96 -17.51 5.31
CA THR A 229 9.04 -17.77 4.35
C THR A 229 10.15 -16.72 4.45
N ILE A 230 9.77 -15.44 4.45
CA ILE A 230 10.70 -14.30 4.53
C ILE A 230 11.45 -14.30 5.88
N GLU A 231 10.73 -14.39 6.99
CA GLU A 231 11.32 -14.28 8.33
C GLU A 231 12.21 -15.51 8.65
N THR A 232 11.85 -16.70 8.17
CA THR A 232 12.69 -17.91 8.29
C THR A 232 14.00 -17.77 7.52
N ARG A 233 13.99 -17.22 6.30
CA ARG A 233 15.23 -17.07 5.51
C ARG A 233 16.13 -15.96 6.01
N PHE A 234 15.57 -14.81 6.34
CA PHE A 234 16.37 -13.62 6.66
C PHE A 234 16.60 -13.43 8.15
N GLN A 235 15.88 -14.17 9.02
CA GLN A 235 15.96 -14.03 10.48
C GLN A 235 15.70 -12.58 10.96
N ARG A 236 14.81 -11.88 10.25
CA ARG A 236 14.37 -10.50 10.51
C ARG A 236 12.86 -10.46 10.49
N THR A 237 12.25 -9.64 11.35
CA THR A 237 10.83 -9.31 11.24
C THR A 237 10.58 -8.51 9.96
N VAL A 238 9.71 -8.99 9.09
CA VAL A 238 9.29 -8.22 7.91
C VAL A 238 8.28 -7.15 8.35
N ARG A 239 8.53 -5.91 7.92
CA ARG A 239 7.76 -4.73 8.31
C ARG A 239 6.96 -4.24 7.11
N GLU A 240 5.77 -3.70 7.32
CA GLU A 240 4.94 -3.23 6.20
C GLU A 240 5.03 -1.72 5.99
N ILE A 241 4.89 -1.30 4.73
CA ILE A 241 4.63 0.08 4.33
C ILE A 241 3.31 0.10 3.57
N TYR A 242 2.30 0.72 4.16
CA TYR A 242 1.01 0.94 3.51
C TYR A 242 1.01 2.29 2.82
N MET A 243 1.04 2.25 1.48
CA MET A 243 1.07 3.44 0.64
C MET A 243 0.44 3.17 -0.72
N ALA A 244 -0.04 4.24 -1.33
CA ALA A 244 -0.49 4.26 -2.71
C ALA A 244 -0.15 5.61 -3.35
N THR A 245 -0.64 5.82 -4.57
CA THR A 245 -0.49 7.08 -5.30
C THR A 245 -1.03 8.28 -4.51
N GLU A 246 -2.05 8.03 -3.70
CA GLU A 246 -2.77 9.02 -2.89
C GLU A 246 -2.00 9.43 -1.63
N GLY A 247 -1.06 8.62 -1.14
CA GLY A 247 -0.18 9.01 -0.04
C GLY A 247 0.49 7.87 0.70
N LEU A 248 1.24 8.22 1.76
CA LEU A 248 1.81 7.30 2.73
C LEU A 248 0.85 7.18 3.91
N PHE A 249 0.18 6.05 4.04
CA PHE A 249 -0.91 5.86 5.00
C PHE A 249 -0.42 5.29 6.33
N ALA A 250 0.48 4.31 6.29
CA ALA A 250 1.03 3.69 7.50
C ALA A 250 2.44 3.14 7.28
N VAL A 251 3.22 3.10 8.36
CA VAL A 251 4.57 2.50 8.38
C VAL A 251 4.70 1.64 9.62
N ALA A 252 5.19 0.41 9.46
CA ALA A 252 5.38 -0.50 10.58
C ALA A 252 6.56 -0.08 11.43
N CYS A 253 6.42 -0.13 12.75
CA CYS A 253 7.51 0.09 13.70
C CYS A 253 8.44 -1.14 13.77
N SER A 254 9.48 -1.07 14.61
CA SER A 254 10.41 -2.20 14.83
C SER A 254 9.77 -3.44 15.45
N HIS A 255 8.57 -3.32 16.03
CA HIS A 255 7.79 -4.45 16.56
C HIS A 255 6.85 -5.05 15.49
N GLY A 256 6.99 -4.69 14.21
CA GLY A 256 6.16 -5.19 13.12
C GLY A 256 4.76 -4.56 12.99
N ARG A 257 4.30 -3.79 13.98
CA ARG A 257 2.96 -3.17 13.97
C ARG A 257 2.92 -1.90 13.11
N LEU A 258 1.98 -1.85 12.16
CA LEU A 258 1.68 -0.69 11.30
C LEU A 258 1.10 0.47 12.11
N HIS A 259 1.61 1.68 11.92
CA HIS A 259 1.05 2.91 12.51
C HIS A 259 0.61 3.88 11.43
N LEU A 260 -0.62 4.37 11.53
CA LEU A 260 -1.16 5.40 10.65
C LEU A 260 -0.35 6.70 10.73
N THR A 261 -0.21 7.40 9.61
CA THR A 261 0.52 8.67 9.51
C THR A 261 -0.35 9.88 9.87
N GLU A 262 -1.01 9.84 11.03
CA GLU A 262 -1.96 10.87 11.49
C GLU A 262 -1.32 12.27 11.69
N ASP A 263 0.02 12.33 11.71
CA ASP A 263 0.80 13.56 11.73
C ASP A 263 0.90 14.27 10.37
N MET A 264 0.40 13.65 9.30
CA MET A 264 0.43 14.13 7.91
C MET A 264 -0.89 13.94 7.16
N MET A 265 -1.77 13.07 7.66
CA MET A 265 -3.00 12.70 7.00
C MET A 265 -4.16 12.61 7.99
N ALA A 266 -5.34 13.03 7.56
CA ALA A 266 -6.57 12.78 8.30
C ALA A 266 -7.25 11.53 7.74
N PHE A 267 -7.75 10.69 8.65
CA PHE A 267 -8.48 9.47 8.36
C PHE A 267 -9.90 9.61 8.91
N GLU A 268 -10.87 9.47 8.02
CA GLU A 268 -12.26 9.15 8.32
C GLU A 268 -12.47 7.66 8.04
N TRP A 269 -13.51 7.06 8.64
CA TRP A 269 -13.75 5.63 8.55
C TRP A 269 -15.19 5.34 8.13
N ASP A 270 -15.34 4.58 7.05
CA ASP A 270 -16.61 4.01 6.67
C ASP A 270 -16.75 2.61 7.28
N SER A 271 -17.63 2.49 8.28
CA SER A 271 -18.04 1.20 8.83
C SER A 271 -18.65 0.33 7.74
N GLN A 272 -18.35 -0.96 7.76
CA GLN A 272 -18.95 -1.95 6.86
C GLN A 272 -20.05 -2.70 7.63
N PRO A 273 -21.35 -2.41 7.40
CA PRO A 273 -22.43 -3.00 8.20
C PRO A 273 -22.42 -4.52 8.21
N ASP A 274 -22.11 -5.11 7.06
CA ASP A 274 -22.09 -6.56 6.85
C ASP A 274 -20.76 -7.21 7.23
N LEU A 275 -19.75 -6.42 7.63
CA LEU A 275 -18.41 -6.88 8.01
C LEU A 275 -17.95 -6.20 9.31
N PRO A 276 -18.46 -6.65 10.47
CA PRO A 276 -18.18 -6.03 11.76
C PRO A 276 -16.67 -5.93 12.06
N GLY A 277 -16.27 -4.75 12.56
CA GLY A 277 -14.88 -4.46 12.92
C GLY A 277 -13.95 -4.16 11.74
N LEU A 278 -14.45 -4.19 10.49
CA LEU A 278 -13.71 -3.73 9.32
C LEU A 278 -14.12 -2.31 8.94
N LEU A 279 -13.12 -1.52 8.58
CA LEU A 279 -13.27 -0.12 8.20
C LEU A 279 -12.62 0.13 6.84
N ALA A 280 -13.31 0.89 5.99
CA ALA A 280 -12.72 1.44 4.78
C ALA A 280 -12.25 2.88 5.05
N PRO A 281 -10.98 3.24 4.77
CA PRO A 281 -10.48 4.56 5.08
C PRO A 281 -10.90 5.56 4.01
N VAL A 282 -11.26 6.75 4.46
CA VAL A 282 -11.43 7.94 3.63
C VAL A 282 -10.37 8.94 4.07
N ILE A 283 -9.47 9.30 3.15
CA ILE A 283 -8.22 9.99 3.49
C ILE A 283 -8.18 11.43 3.00
N THR A 284 -7.60 12.31 3.82
CA THR A 284 -7.24 13.67 3.42
C THR A 284 -5.75 13.91 3.68
N ASP A 285 -4.97 14.01 2.60
CA ASP A 285 -3.52 14.28 2.67
C ASP A 285 -3.28 15.79 2.78
N PHE A 286 -3.02 16.26 4.00
CA PHE A 286 -2.71 17.67 4.26
C PHE A 286 -1.22 18.01 4.13
N SER A 287 -0.40 17.06 3.67
CA SER A 287 1.03 17.27 3.41
C SER A 287 1.33 17.65 1.95
N ARG A 288 0.40 17.33 1.04
CA ARG A 288 0.52 17.58 -0.41
C ARG A 288 -0.02 18.96 -0.80
N THR A 289 0.56 19.53 -1.85
CA THR A 289 0.29 20.89 -2.33
C THR A 289 0.07 20.98 -3.85
N SER A 290 0.52 20.01 -4.63
CA SER A 290 0.38 20.00 -6.10
C SER A 290 -0.97 19.46 -6.56
N GLN A 291 -1.38 18.34 -5.97
CA GLN A 291 -2.65 17.65 -6.23
C GLN A 291 -3.35 17.43 -4.89
N MET A 292 -4.64 17.73 -4.81
CA MET A 292 -5.40 17.70 -3.58
C MET A 292 -6.13 16.37 -3.45
N MET A 293 -5.77 15.59 -2.44
CA MET A 293 -6.48 14.37 -2.04
C MET A 293 -7.30 14.71 -0.80
N VAL A 294 -8.57 15.08 -0.99
CA VAL A 294 -9.46 15.49 0.09
C VAL A 294 -10.65 14.54 0.13
N ARG A 295 -10.85 13.88 1.27
CA ARG A 295 -11.85 12.82 1.47
C ARG A 295 -11.87 11.78 0.36
N TYR A 296 -10.67 11.31 0.00
CA TYR A 296 -10.48 10.28 -1.02
C TYR A 296 -10.83 8.90 -0.44
N GLN A 297 -11.80 8.22 -1.05
CA GLN A 297 -12.27 6.92 -0.62
C GLN A 297 -11.32 5.83 -1.13
N MET A 298 -10.64 5.16 -0.21
CA MET A 298 -9.78 4.04 -0.54
C MET A 298 -10.61 2.79 -0.82
N ASN A 299 -10.01 1.83 -1.52
CA ASN A 299 -10.65 0.55 -1.81
C ASN A 299 -10.22 -0.57 -0.84
N ASP A 300 -9.41 -0.23 0.16
CA ASP A 300 -8.83 -1.15 1.11
C ASP A 300 -9.75 -1.33 2.34
N LEU A 301 -9.70 -2.51 2.95
CA LEU A 301 -10.33 -2.82 4.23
C LEU A 301 -9.26 -3.05 5.30
N LEU A 302 -9.45 -2.41 6.44
CA LEU A 302 -8.53 -2.51 7.57
C LEU A 302 -9.25 -2.93 8.84
N ARG A 303 -8.50 -3.62 9.68
CA ARG A 303 -8.79 -3.80 11.10
C ARG A 303 -7.85 -2.91 11.91
N LEU A 304 -8.40 -2.02 12.72
CA LEU A 304 -7.61 -1.19 13.62
C LEU A 304 -7.30 -1.96 14.90
N ALA A 305 -6.11 -1.73 15.45
CA ALA A 305 -5.75 -2.29 16.74
C ALA A 305 -6.51 -1.54 17.86
N ASP A 306 -7.04 -2.31 18.80
CA ASP A 306 -7.70 -1.85 20.03
C ASP A 306 -6.72 -1.62 21.19
N THR A 307 -5.49 -2.12 21.04
CA THR A 307 -4.44 -2.06 22.06
C THR A 307 -3.27 -1.15 21.65
N PRO A 308 -2.68 -0.41 22.59
CA PRO A 308 -1.46 0.35 22.35
C PRO A 308 -0.33 -0.55 21.83
N CYS A 309 0.52 0.00 20.97
CA CYS A 309 1.71 -0.74 20.52
C CYS A 309 2.82 -0.69 21.58
N PRO A 310 3.56 -1.81 21.81
CA PRO A 310 4.71 -1.83 22.71
C PRO A 310 5.84 -0.86 22.31
N CYS A 311 5.85 -0.34 21.08
CA CYS A 311 6.82 0.67 20.68
C CYS A 311 6.60 2.05 21.34
N GLY A 312 5.47 2.25 22.03
CA GLY A 312 5.13 3.51 22.71
C GLY A 312 4.59 4.62 21.79
N SER A 313 4.44 4.37 20.49
CA SER A 313 3.80 5.30 19.57
C SER A 313 2.31 5.47 19.92
N ALA A 314 1.86 6.72 20.00
CA ALA A 314 0.45 7.05 20.19
C ALA A 314 -0.34 7.07 18.87
N LEU A 315 0.32 6.93 17.72
CA LEU A 315 -0.35 6.83 16.42
C LEU A 315 -1.21 5.56 16.38
N GLN A 316 -2.40 5.66 15.78
CA GLN A 316 -3.35 4.55 15.67
C GLN A 316 -2.66 3.40 14.95
N ALA A 317 -2.63 2.25 15.63
CA ALA A 317 -2.08 1.05 15.04
C ALA A 317 -3.13 0.37 14.14
N VAL A 318 -2.66 -0.20 13.05
CA VAL A 318 -3.42 -1.11 12.19
C VAL A 318 -3.04 -2.52 12.59
N ASP A 319 -4.04 -3.33 12.90
CA ASP A 319 -3.85 -4.75 13.21
C ASP A 319 -3.66 -5.55 11.92
N GLU A 320 -4.49 -5.29 10.91
CA GLU A 320 -4.46 -6.02 9.65
C GLU A 320 -4.95 -5.16 8.46
N ILE A 321 -4.29 -5.31 7.31
CA ILE A 321 -4.84 -4.92 6.00
C ILE A 321 -5.50 -6.17 5.42
N VAL A 322 -6.82 -6.26 5.53
CA VAL A 322 -7.60 -7.46 5.18
C VAL A 322 -7.55 -7.74 3.68
N GLY A 323 -7.57 -6.67 2.88
CA GLY A 323 -7.59 -6.75 1.43
C GLY A 323 -8.40 -5.62 0.84
N ARG A 324 -9.02 -5.88 -0.32
CA ARG A 324 -9.76 -4.88 -1.08
C ARG A 324 -11.25 -5.19 -1.10
N ARG A 325 -12.09 -4.15 -1.11
CA ARG A 325 -13.55 -4.30 -1.20
C ARG A 325 -13.98 -5.00 -2.48
N ASP A 326 -13.34 -4.68 -3.60
CA ASP A 326 -13.61 -5.31 -4.89
C ASP A 326 -13.29 -6.83 -4.94
N ASP A 327 -12.61 -7.37 -3.93
CA ASP A 327 -12.28 -8.81 -3.78
C ASP A 327 -13.15 -9.52 -2.73
N ILE A 328 -14.08 -8.81 -2.08
CA ILE A 328 -15.07 -9.44 -1.22
C ILE A 328 -15.98 -10.30 -2.09
N PHE A 329 -16.03 -11.60 -1.79
CA PHE A 329 -16.96 -12.50 -2.45
C PHE A 329 -18.36 -12.16 -2.02
N ASP A 330 -19.29 -12.18 -2.96
CA ASP A 330 -20.67 -11.79 -2.76
C ASP A 330 -21.56 -12.96 -3.14
N LEU A 331 -21.71 -13.89 -2.20
CA LEU A 331 -22.28 -15.21 -2.43
C LEU A 331 -23.78 -15.21 -2.13
N PRO A 332 -24.61 -15.98 -2.84
CA PRO A 332 -26.00 -16.16 -2.47
C PRO A 332 -26.08 -16.84 -1.10
N GLY A 333 -26.97 -16.39 -0.22
CA GLY A 333 -27.22 -17.04 1.06
C GLY A 333 -28.70 -17.28 1.31
N THR A 334 -29.00 -17.76 2.52
CA THR A 334 -30.40 -17.96 2.97
C THR A 334 -31.17 -16.66 3.12
N VAL A 335 -30.48 -15.57 3.49
CA VAL A 335 -31.04 -14.22 3.62
C VAL A 335 -30.19 -13.24 2.81
N GLY A 336 -30.55 -13.04 1.55
CA GLY A 336 -29.86 -12.10 0.66
C GLY A 336 -28.48 -12.59 0.21
N ARG A 337 -27.56 -11.66 0.02
CA ARG A 337 -26.17 -11.98 -0.35
C ARG A 337 -25.26 -11.87 0.87
N ILE A 338 -24.27 -12.75 0.93
CA ILE A 338 -23.35 -12.90 2.05
C ILE A 338 -21.95 -12.45 1.60
N PRO A 339 -21.43 -11.35 2.15
CA PRO A 339 -20.06 -10.93 1.88
C PRO A 339 -19.07 -11.83 2.60
N VAL A 340 -18.04 -12.29 1.89
CA VAL A 340 -16.95 -13.10 2.45
C VAL A 340 -15.61 -12.45 2.09
N THR A 341 -14.85 -12.06 3.11
CA THR A 341 -13.62 -11.30 2.92
C THR A 341 -12.42 -12.17 2.51
N PRO A 342 -11.43 -11.60 1.80
CA PRO A 342 -10.24 -12.32 1.38
C PRO A 342 -9.44 -13.00 2.49
N ASP A 343 -9.34 -12.38 3.67
CA ASP A 343 -8.59 -12.90 4.83
C ASP A 343 -9.16 -14.22 5.35
N ILE A 344 -10.49 -14.33 5.50
CA ILE A 344 -11.11 -15.55 6.02
C ILE A 344 -11.09 -16.70 5.00
N ILE A 345 -11.18 -16.38 3.70
CA ILE A 345 -11.00 -17.37 2.60
C ILE A 345 -9.58 -17.91 2.63
N ARG A 346 -8.59 -17.02 2.65
CA ARG A 346 -7.17 -17.37 2.75
C ARG A 346 -6.89 -18.24 3.98
N ASN A 347 -7.37 -17.81 5.14
CA ASN A 347 -7.13 -18.51 6.41
C ASN A 347 -7.79 -19.89 6.44
N ALA A 348 -8.94 -20.08 5.78
CA ALA A 348 -9.57 -21.39 5.67
C ALA A 348 -8.69 -22.38 4.90
N ILE A 349 -8.03 -21.92 3.82
CA ILE A 349 -7.18 -22.76 2.95
C ILE A 349 -5.83 -23.06 3.61
N ILE A 350 -5.13 -22.03 4.11
CA ILE A 350 -3.79 -22.19 4.70
C ILE A 350 -3.84 -23.08 5.96
N ARG A 351 -4.96 -23.08 6.71
CA ARG A 351 -5.12 -23.92 7.90
C ARG A 351 -5.34 -25.40 7.58
N THR A 352 -5.65 -25.76 6.35
CA THR A 352 -5.82 -27.16 5.94
C THR A 352 -4.53 -27.94 6.06
N SER A 353 -3.40 -27.35 5.66
CA SER A 353 -2.09 -28.02 5.75
C SER A 353 -0.96 -27.01 5.67
N PRO A 354 0.14 -27.17 6.44
CA PRO A 354 1.32 -26.34 6.33
C PRO A 354 2.03 -26.45 4.97
N ARG A 355 1.71 -27.48 4.16
CA ARG A 355 2.22 -27.64 2.78
C ARG A 355 1.61 -26.62 1.80
N ILE A 356 0.45 -26.03 2.12
CA ILE A 356 -0.20 -25.06 1.23
C ILE A 356 0.43 -23.68 1.45
N GLU A 357 1.50 -23.42 0.72
CA GLU A 357 2.22 -22.14 0.77
C GLU A 357 1.71 -21.12 -0.27
N ASP A 358 1.11 -21.60 -1.36
CA ASP A 358 0.46 -20.79 -2.38
C ASP A 358 -0.89 -21.37 -2.83
N PHE A 359 -1.79 -20.50 -3.33
CA PHE A 359 -3.12 -20.88 -3.85
C PHE A 359 -3.74 -19.73 -4.66
N ARG A 360 -4.75 -20.05 -5.50
CA ARG A 360 -5.64 -19.04 -6.12
C ARG A 360 -7.09 -19.40 -5.86
N VAL A 361 -7.89 -18.43 -5.42
CA VAL A 361 -9.34 -18.57 -5.31
C VAL A 361 -10.01 -17.43 -6.05
N THR A 362 -10.92 -17.79 -6.96
CA THR A 362 -11.63 -16.82 -7.79
C THR A 362 -13.13 -17.06 -7.73
N GLN A 363 -13.90 -16.00 -7.46
CA GLN A 363 -15.35 -16.02 -7.70
C GLN A 363 -15.62 -15.70 -9.17
N THR A 364 -15.98 -16.70 -9.96
CA THR A 364 -16.22 -16.60 -11.41
C THR A 364 -17.70 -16.36 -11.75
N GLY A 365 -18.59 -16.79 -10.86
CA GLY A 365 -20.05 -16.66 -11.00
C GLY A 365 -20.72 -16.24 -9.70
N ALA A 366 -22.06 -16.21 -9.70
CA ALA A 366 -22.82 -15.82 -8.51
C ALA A 366 -22.51 -16.73 -7.31
N ALA A 367 -22.49 -18.04 -7.53
CA ALA A 367 -22.12 -19.07 -6.54
C ALA A 367 -20.82 -19.81 -6.92
N GLU A 368 -20.28 -19.62 -8.12
CA GLU A 368 -19.17 -20.42 -8.63
C GLU A 368 -17.82 -19.93 -8.09
N ILE A 369 -17.06 -20.85 -7.50
CA ILE A 369 -15.73 -20.61 -6.93
C ILE A 369 -14.73 -21.57 -7.54
N ALA A 370 -13.67 -21.03 -8.16
CA ALA A 370 -12.54 -21.81 -8.63
C ALA A 370 -11.40 -21.75 -7.60
N LEU A 371 -10.99 -22.90 -7.07
CA LEU A 371 -9.81 -23.07 -6.21
C LEU A 371 -8.71 -23.79 -7.01
N VAL A 372 -7.52 -23.19 -7.05
CA VAL A 372 -6.33 -23.80 -7.63
C VAL A 372 -5.25 -23.90 -6.57
N LEU A 373 -4.74 -25.12 -6.37
CA LEU A 373 -3.54 -25.38 -5.56
C LEU A 373 -2.34 -25.72 -6.47
N PRO A 374 -1.11 -25.57 -5.97
CA PRO A 374 0.09 -26.11 -6.59
C PRO A 374 0.00 -27.63 -6.86
N GLU A 375 0.72 -28.12 -7.87
CA GLU A 375 0.70 -29.55 -8.28
C GLU A 375 1.17 -30.49 -7.16
N ASP A 376 2.15 -30.07 -6.36
CA ASP A 376 2.65 -30.79 -5.19
C ASP A 376 1.67 -30.80 -4.01
N CYS A 377 0.54 -30.09 -4.13
CA CYS A 377 -0.58 -30.09 -3.19
C CYS A 377 -1.85 -30.71 -3.80
N ALA A 378 -1.74 -31.51 -4.86
CA ALA A 378 -2.90 -32.11 -5.53
C ALA A 378 -3.75 -32.99 -4.59
N ASP A 379 -3.11 -33.70 -3.67
CA ASP A 379 -3.75 -34.52 -2.64
C ASP A 379 -4.58 -33.71 -1.63
N LEU A 380 -4.34 -32.40 -1.52
CA LEU A 380 -4.98 -31.50 -0.55
C LEU A 380 -6.16 -30.70 -1.14
N THR A 381 -6.43 -30.83 -2.44
CA THR A 381 -7.48 -30.06 -3.13
C THR A 381 -8.87 -30.33 -2.55
N GLY A 382 -9.18 -31.58 -2.22
CA GLY A 382 -10.45 -31.97 -1.57
C GLY A 382 -10.60 -31.38 -0.18
N ASP A 383 -9.56 -31.47 0.66
CA ASP A 383 -9.59 -30.94 2.03
C ASP A 383 -9.71 -29.40 2.05
N ALA A 384 -9.01 -28.72 1.13
CA ALA A 384 -9.10 -27.27 1.00
C ALA A 384 -10.49 -26.82 0.50
N ALA A 385 -11.08 -27.53 -0.46
CA ALA A 385 -12.47 -27.29 -0.88
C ALA A 385 -13.45 -27.51 0.27
N GLN A 386 -13.26 -28.57 1.06
CA GLN A 386 -14.11 -28.85 2.23
C GLN A 386 -13.96 -27.75 3.31
N ALA A 387 -12.77 -27.21 3.51
CA ALA A 387 -12.54 -26.10 4.44
C ALA A 387 -13.31 -24.83 4.00
N LEU A 388 -13.30 -24.52 2.70
CA LEU A 388 -14.10 -23.43 2.13
C LEU A 388 -15.61 -23.69 2.24
N ASN A 389 -16.08 -24.91 1.95
CA ASN A 389 -17.49 -25.28 2.13
C ASN A 389 -17.93 -25.08 3.59
N THR A 390 -17.08 -25.50 4.54
CA THR A 390 -17.34 -25.32 5.98
C THR A 390 -17.40 -23.83 6.35
N LEU A 391 -16.49 -23.01 5.80
CA LEU A 391 -16.50 -21.56 5.98
C LEU A 391 -17.81 -20.95 5.44
N PHE A 392 -18.18 -21.25 4.20
CA PHE A 392 -19.37 -20.68 3.56
C PHE A 392 -20.65 -21.12 4.26
N ALA A 393 -20.79 -22.40 4.60
CA ALA A 393 -21.93 -22.93 5.35
C ALA A 393 -22.09 -22.24 6.71
N ARG A 394 -20.98 -22.02 7.45
CA ARG A 394 -21.01 -21.29 8.72
C ARG A 394 -21.51 -19.85 8.58
N LEU A 395 -21.23 -19.20 7.44
CA LEU A 395 -21.68 -17.85 7.13
C LEU A 395 -23.10 -17.83 6.50
N GLY A 396 -23.70 -18.99 6.26
CA GLY A 396 -24.99 -19.09 5.56
C GLY A 396 -24.92 -18.78 4.07
N ALA A 397 -23.72 -18.87 3.47
CA ALA A 397 -23.46 -18.68 2.05
C ALA A 397 -23.47 -20.02 1.30
N ASN A 398 -23.99 -19.98 0.08
CA ASN A 398 -24.02 -21.09 -0.87
C ASN A 398 -22.97 -20.84 -1.95
N ALA A 399 -22.14 -21.84 -2.22
CA ALA A 399 -21.11 -21.78 -3.25
C ALA A 399 -20.88 -23.17 -3.85
N ASP A 400 -20.60 -23.19 -5.15
CA ASP A 400 -20.21 -24.37 -5.90
C ASP A 400 -18.70 -24.27 -6.17
N ILE A 401 -17.93 -25.10 -5.45
CA ILE A 401 -16.47 -25.05 -5.49
C ILE A 401 -15.94 -26.08 -6.49
N THR A 402 -15.22 -25.60 -7.50
CA THR A 402 -14.38 -26.44 -8.36
C THR A 402 -12.93 -26.30 -7.91
N ALA A 403 -12.35 -27.38 -7.38
CA ALA A 403 -10.97 -27.41 -6.92
C ALA A 403 -10.12 -28.34 -7.80
N HIS A 404 -8.94 -27.87 -8.19
CA HIS A 404 -7.96 -28.69 -8.90
C HIS A 404 -6.54 -28.22 -8.60
N ALA A 405 -5.57 -29.05 -8.96
CA ALA A 405 -4.16 -28.70 -8.89
C ALA A 405 -3.67 -28.28 -10.28
N ALA A 406 -2.85 -27.24 -10.33
CA ALA A 406 -2.21 -26.79 -11.55
C ALA A 406 -0.94 -26.01 -11.22
N PRO A 407 -0.02 -25.82 -12.18
CA PRO A 407 1.12 -24.94 -11.99
C PRO A 407 0.68 -23.52 -11.63
N LEU A 408 1.03 -23.06 -10.43
CA LEU A 408 0.82 -21.67 -10.02
C LEU A 408 2.06 -20.85 -10.36
N VAL A 409 2.02 -20.18 -11.51
CA VAL A 409 3.09 -19.25 -11.87
C VAL A 409 2.91 -17.95 -11.09
N SER A 410 3.80 -17.71 -10.13
CA SER A 410 3.89 -16.42 -9.46
C SER A 410 4.25 -15.33 -10.49
N PRO A 411 3.44 -14.27 -10.59
CA PRO A 411 3.67 -13.24 -11.58
C PRO A 411 4.94 -12.44 -11.25
N GLN A 412 6.00 -12.59 -12.02
CA GLN A 412 7.26 -11.88 -11.73
C GLN A 412 7.17 -10.36 -11.91
N THR A 413 6.27 -9.89 -12.78
CA THR A 413 6.20 -8.49 -13.24
C THR A 413 4.97 -7.74 -12.76
N ARG A 414 4.04 -8.39 -12.04
CA ARG A 414 2.79 -7.76 -11.58
C ARG A 414 2.43 -8.21 -10.17
N LYS A 415 1.56 -7.43 -9.53
CA LYS A 415 1.10 -7.73 -8.18
C LYS A 415 0.39 -9.09 -8.12
N LEU A 416 0.68 -9.87 -7.10
CA LEU A 416 -0.05 -11.11 -6.84
C LEU A 416 -1.35 -10.85 -6.06
N ARG A 417 -2.45 -11.49 -6.49
CA ARG A 417 -3.73 -11.54 -5.76
C ARG A 417 -4.14 -13.00 -5.64
N ARG A 418 -4.19 -13.51 -4.41
CA ARG A 418 -4.58 -14.91 -4.14
C ARG A 418 -6.10 -15.11 -4.09
N VAL A 419 -6.84 -14.08 -3.71
CA VAL A 419 -8.32 -14.08 -3.69
C VAL A 419 -8.81 -12.97 -4.60
N VAL A 420 -9.65 -13.31 -5.58
CA VAL A 420 -10.16 -12.36 -6.58
C VAL A 420 -11.65 -12.59 -6.83
N ARG A 421 -12.43 -11.50 -6.85
CA ARG A 421 -13.80 -11.54 -7.38
C ARG A 421 -13.82 -11.02 -8.82
N GLU A 422 -14.07 -11.92 -9.76
CA GLU A 422 -14.26 -11.58 -11.17
C GLU A 422 -15.73 -11.31 -11.49
N TRP A 423 -16.63 -12.06 -10.85
CA TRP A 423 -18.07 -11.88 -11.01
C TRP A 423 -18.54 -10.52 -10.46
N ARG A 424 -19.12 -9.67 -11.32
CA ARG A 424 -19.58 -8.30 -10.96
C ARG A 424 -21.10 -8.16 -10.83
N GLY A 425 -21.85 -9.26 -10.84
CA GLY A 425 -23.32 -9.22 -10.91
C GLY A 425 -23.83 -9.33 -12.35
N PRO A 426 -25.15 -9.52 -12.54
CA PRO A 426 -25.78 -9.28 -13.83
C PRO A 426 -25.62 -7.80 -14.21
N ALA A 427 -25.28 -7.56 -15.48
CA ALA A 427 -25.06 -6.22 -16.04
C ALA A 427 -26.32 -5.36 -16.09
#